data_AF-A0ABD6U576-F1
#
_entry.id   AF-A0ABD6U576-F1
#
_cell.length_a   1.000
_cell.length_b   1.000
_cell.length_c   1.000
_cell.angle_alpha   90.00
_cell.angle_beta   90.00
_cell.angle_gamma   90.00
#
_symmetry.space_group_name_H-M   'P 1'
#
loop_
_entity.id
_entity.type
_entity.pdbx_description
1 polymer ?
#
loop_
_entity_poly.entity_id
_entity_poly.type
_entity_poly.pdbx_seq_one_letter_code
_entity_poly.pdbx_strand_id
1 'polypeptide(L)'
;MTDTALATLREPLLLALENHPGTETRRLFHGRGRCWPGLEQITVDWLSGVVLVMLFREPSPALRPLLMELLETPQWHASGARGLLLQHRYVLGSESEWLAGEPQAQWPIIEDGLHYLLDLGSKQNSGLFLDMRLGRQWVREQAAGKRVLNLFAYTCGFSVAAIAGDAAHVVNLDMARAALSRGRDNHRLNGHDLSRVEFLGHELFKSWGKVRKSGPYDLVIIDPPSFQKGSFALTQDYAKILRRLPELLTGHGTVLACVNDPDIGPDFIIDGMAAEAPQLRFVERLDNPPEFPDISPESGLKALVFQAP
;
A
#
# COMPACT_ATOMS: atom_id res chain seq x y z
N MET A 1 -20.11 -3.07 -14.95
CA MET A 1 -19.39 -3.40 -16.20
C MET A 1 -20.40 -3.90 -17.22
N THR A 2 -20.47 -3.32 -18.42
CA THR A 2 -21.26 -3.90 -19.52
C THR A 2 -20.46 -4.99 -20.22
N ASP A 3 -21.12 -5.89 -20.95
CA ASP A 3 -20.45 -6.92 -21.75
C ASP A 3 -19.50 -6.31 -22.79
N THR A 4 -19.91 -5.17 -23.37
CA THR A 4 -19.08 -4.41 -24.33
C THR A 4 -17.78 -3.90 -23.68
N ALA A 5 -17.84 -3.35 -22.47
CA ALA A 5 -16.64 -2.90 -21.77
C ALA A 5 -15.77 -4.11 -21.35
N LEU A 6 -16.39 -5.19 -20.88
CA LEU A 6 -15.67 -6.41 -20.51
C LEU A 6 -14.91 -7.03 -21.70
N ALA A 7 -15.48 -6.97 -22.91
CA ALA A 7 -14.80 -7.47 -24.10
C ALA A 7 -13.45 -6.78 -24.37
N THR A 8 -13.25 -5.54 -23.90
CA THR A 8 -11.99 -4.81 -24.05
C THR A 8 -10.97 -5.14 -22.96
N LEU A 9 -11.36 -5.85 -21.89
CA LEU A 9 -10.46 -6.25 -20.79
C LEU A 9 -9.48 -7.37 -21.21
N ARG A 10 -9.90 -8.26 -22.11
CA ARG A 10 -9.16 -9.49 -22.45
C ARG A 10 -7.75 -9.20 -22.96
N GLU A 11 -7.63 -8.32 -23.94
CA GLU A 11 -6.35 -8.01 -24.58
C GLU A 11 -5.33 -7.38 -23.61
N PRO A 12 -5.68 -6.35 -22.80
CA PRO A 12 -4.81 -5.85 -21.74
C PRO A 12 -4.34 -6.92 -20.76
N LEU A 13 -5.21 -7.86 -20.36
CA LEU A 13 -4.83 -8.94 -19.43
C LEU A 13 -3.87 -9.93 -20.08
N LEU A 14 -4.10 -10.31 -21.33
CA LEU A 14 -3.17 -11.20 -22.06
C LEU A 14 -1.80 -10.55 -22.20
N LEU A 15 -1.74 -9.27 -22.57
CA LEU A 15 -0.48 -8.53 -22.68
C LEU A 15 0.23 -8.42 -21.32
N ALA A 16 -0.51 -8.21 -20.24
CA ALA A 16 0.05 -8.12 -18.89
C ALA A 16 0.56 -9.48 -18.38
N LEU A 17 -0.08 -10.59 -18.75
CA LEU A 17 0.39 -11.95 -18.43
C LEU A 17 1.61 -12.34 -19.27
N GLU A 18 1.66 -11.95 -20.54
CA GLU A 18 2.83 -12.14 -21.39
C GLU A 18 4.05 -11.37 -20.86
N ASN A 19 3.83 -10.16 -20.35
CA ASN A 19 4.86 -9.30 -19.76
C ASN A 19 4.86 -9.33 -18.22
N HIS A 20 4.46 -10.46 -17.62
CA HIS A 20 4.35 -10.56 -16.16
C HIS A 20 5.70 -10.29 -15.47
N PRO A 21 5.70 -9.77 -14.23
CA PRO A 21 6.92 -9.32 -13.55
C PRO A 21 7.77 -10.48 -12.97
N GLY A 22 7.60 -11.72 -13.44
CA GLY A 22 8.26 -12.89 -12.88
C GLY A 22 7.87 -13.14 -11.41
N THR A 23 8.86 -13.13 -10.51
CA THR A 23 8.64 -13.32 -9.07
C THR A 23 8.19 -12.05 -8.34
N GLU A 24 8.40 -10.88 -8.94
CA GLU A 24 8.00 -9.60 -8.37
C GLU A 24 6.48 -9.46 -8.34
N THR A 25 5.98 -8.68 -7.38
CA THR A 25 4.55 -8.37 -7.27
C THR A 25 4.26 -7.03 -7.90
N ARG A 26 3.28 -6.98 -8.80
CA ARG A 26 2.86 -5.75 -9.51
C ARG A 26 1.37 -5.75 -9.80
N ARG A 27 0.82 -4.56 -10.00
CA ARG A 27 -0.50 -4.36 -10.60
C ARG A 27 -0.41 -4.69 -12.09
N LEU A 28 -1.30 -5.56 -12.58
CA LEU A 28 -1.42 -5.90 -14.00
C LEU A 28 -2.44 -5.03 -14.72
N PHE A 29 -3.53 -4.66 -14.04
CA PHE A 29 -4.59 -3.84 -14.62
C PHE A 29 -5.23 -2.94 -13.57
N HIS A 30 -5.31 -1.64 -13.84
CA HIS A 30 -5.77 -0.64 -12.88
C HIS A 30 -7.02 0.13 -13.36
N GLY A 31 -8.14 -0.55 -13.52
CA GLY A 31 -9.38 0.09 -13.98
C GLY A 31 -9.82 1.28 -13.11
N ARG A 32 -9.54 1.24 -11.81
CA ARG A 32 -9.87 2.31 -10.82
C ARG A 32 -9.34 3.69 -11.19
N GLY A 33 -8.27 3.78 -11.99
CA GLY A 33 -7.72 5.06 -12.47
C GLY A 33 -8.51 5.70 -13.62
N ARG A 34 -9.60 5.07 -14.09
CA ARG A 34 -10.53 5.62 -15.09
C ARG A 34 -9.91 5.87 -16.48
N CYS A 35 -8.75 5.28 -16.77
CA CYS A 35 -8.16 5.29 -18.10
C CYS A 35 -8.86 4.31 -19.07
N TRP A 36 -9.74 3.43 -18.56
CA TRP A 36 -10.45 2.42 -19.34
C TRP A 36 -11.96 2.56 -19.15
N PRO A 37 -12.67 3.19 -20.11
CA PRO A 37 -14.10 3.42 -20.02
C PRO A 37 -14.90 2.13 -19.77
N GLY A 38 -15.70 2.11 -18.71
CA GLY A 38 -16.57 1.00 -18.33
C GLY A 38 -15.89 -0.11 -17.52
N LEU A 39 -14.57 -0.01 -17.27
CA LEU A 39 -13.77 -0.95 -16.48
C LEU A 39 -13.34 -0.37 -15.11
N GLU A 40 -13.97 0.71 -14.64
CA GLU A 40 -13.57 1.45 -13.44
C GLU A 40 -13.73 0.68 -12.12
N GLN A 41 -14.36 -0.49 -12.18
CA GLN A 41 -14.66 -1.34 -11.04
C GLN A 41 -13.78 -2.60 -10.94
N ILE A 42 -12.77 -2.77 -11.80
CA ILE A 42 -11.91 -3.96 -11.77
C ILE A 42 -10.44 -3.57 -11.66
N THR A 43 -9.72 -4.32 -10.85
CA THR A 43 -8.25 -4.29 -10.83
C THR A 43 -7.70 -5.70 -10.80
N VAL A 44 -6.51 -5.90 -11.36
CA VAL A 44 -5.83 -7.21 -11.39
C VAL A 44 -4.41 -7.04 -10.88
N ASP A 45 -4.00 -7.87 -9.92
CA ASP A 45 -2.65 -7.92 -9.37
C ASP A 45 -1.98 -9.25 -9.66
N TRP A 46 -0.67 -9.22 -9.91
CA TRP A 46 0.20 -10.38 -9.92
C TRP A 46 0.92 -10.47 -8.58
N LEU A 47 0.60 -11.47 -7.79
CA LEU A 47 1.11 -11.72 -6.45
C LEU A 47 2.09 -12.91 -6.49
N SER A 48 3.26 -12.75 -7.11
CA SER A 48 4.29 -13.80 -7.20
C SER A 48 3.74 -15.18 -7.64
N GLY A 49 2.98 -15.18 -8.74
CA GLY A 49 2.36 -16.37 -9.32
C GLY A 49 0.90 -16.61 -8.95
N VAL A 50 0.24 -15.69 -8.23
CA VAL A 50 -1.23 -15.68 -8.09
C VAL A 50 -1.78 -14.44 -8.79
N VAL A 51 -2.77 -14.62 -9.67
CA VAL A 51 -3.50 -13.52 -10.29
C VAL A 51 -4.70 -13.19 -9.42
N LEU A 52 -4.69 -12.04 -8.77
CA LEU A 52 -5.80 -11.55 -7.94
C LEU A 52 -6.63 -10.53 -8.72
N VAL A 53 -7.87 -10.88 -9.02
CA VAL A 53 -8.89 -10.00 -9.60
C VAL A 53 -9.75 -9.44 -8.47
N MET A 54 -9.81 -8.11 -8.35
CA MET A 54 -10.64 -7.42 -7.36
C MET A 54 -11.75 -6.62 -8.04
N LEU A 55 -12.97 -6.75 -7.52
CA LEU A 55 -14.17 -6.11 -8.03
C LEU A 55 -14.75 -5.13 -7.01
N PHE A 56 -14.97 -3.90 -7.45
CA PHE A 56 -15.50 -2.79 -6.63
C PHE A 56 -16.98 -2.49 -6.89
N ARG A 57 -17.59 -3.20 -7.84
CA ARG A 57 -19.04 -3.23 -8.13
C ARG A 57 -19.38 -4.61 -8.69
N GLU A 58 -20.66 -4.95 -8.68
CA GLU A 58 -21.15 -6.18 -9.29
C GLU A 58 -20.76 -6.26 -10.78
N PRO A 59 -20.11 -7.36 -11.22
CA PRO A 59 -19.68 -7.51 -12.61
C PRO A 59 -20.83 -8.02 -13.49
N SER A 60 -20.64 -7.96 -14.81
CA SER A 60 -21.46 -8.77 -15.71
C SER A 60 -21.24 -10.27 -15.44
N PRO A 61 -22.27 -11.13 -15.59
CA PRO A 61 -22.11 -12.58 -15.57
C PRO A 61 -21.07 -13.11 -16.55
N ALA A 62 -20.78 -12.38 -17.63
CA ALA A 62 -19.78 -12.74 -18.64
C ALA A 62 -18.33 -12.66 -18.11
N LEU A 63 -18.07 -12.01 -16.96
CA LEU A 63 -16.71 -11.90 -16.41
C LEU A 63 -16.13 -13.26 -16.05
N ARG A 64 -16.91 -14.13 -15.38
CA ARG A 64 -16.41 -15.43 -14.95
C ARG A 64 -16.00 -16.31 -16.14
N PRO A 65 -16.82 -16.46 -17.20
CA PRO A 65 -16.38 -17.11 -18.44
C PRO A 65 -15.08 -16.53 -19.02
N LEU A 66 -14.96 -15.19 -19.12
CA LEU A 66 -13.74 -14.55 -19.62
C LEU A 66 -12.52 -14.92 -18.77
N LEU A 67 -12.65 -14.91 -17.44
CA LEU A 67 -11.59 -15.29 -16.52
C LEU A 67 -11.21 -16.77 -16.62
N MET A 68 -12.18 -17.67 -16.83
CA MET A 68 -11.92 -19.08 -17.05
C MET A 68 -11.23 -19.33 -18.40
N GLU A 69 -11.61 -18.60 -19.45
CA GLU A 69 -10.96 -18.66 -20.76
C GLU A 69 -9.49 -18.20 -20.70
N LEU A 70 -9.14 -17.26 -19.81
CA LEU A 70 -7.74 -16.87 -19.61
C LEU A 70 -6.87 -18.05 -19.19
N LEU A 71 -7.39 -19.00 -18.40
CA LEU A 71 -6.64 -20.15 -17.91
C LEU A 71 -6.15 -21.08 -19.03
N GLU A 72 -6.85 -21.07 -20.17
CA GLU A 72 -6.55 -21.90 -21.34
C GLU A 72 -5.62 -21.19 -22.35
N THR A 73 -5.17 -19.98 -22.04
CA THR A 73 -4.35 -19.19 -22.97
C THR A 73 -2.87 -19.54 -22.86
N PRO A 74 -2.12 -19.48 -23.98
CA PRO A 74 -0.66 -19.65 -23.94
C PRO A 74 0.03 -18.70 -22.98
N GLN A 75 -0.45 -17.46 -22.85
CA GLN A 75 0.07 -16.45 -21.93
C GLN A 75 -0.06 -16.88 -20.47
N TRP A 76 -1.21 -17.43 -20.09
CA TRP A 76 -1.40 -17.97 -18.74
C TRP A 76 -0.43 -19.12 -18.46
N HIS A 77 -0.36 -20.12 -19.36
CA HIS A 77 0.54 -21.25 -19.20
C HIS A 77 2.02 -20.83 -19.16
N ALA A 78 2.42 -19.89 -20.02
CA ALA A 78 3.79 -19.37 -20.06
C ALA A 78 4.15 -18.53 -18.82
N SER A 79 3.18 -17.82 -18.23
CA SER A 79 3.42 -16.99 -17.03
C SER A 79 3.80 -17.79 -15.78
N GLY A 80 3.49 -19.09 -15.75
CA GLY A 80 3.67 -19.93 -14.58
C GLY A 80 2.72 -19.59 -13.42
N ALA A 81 1.60 -18.91 -13.70
CA ALA A 81 0.56 -18.63 -12.71
C ALA A 81 0.05 -19.94 -12.08
N ARG A 82 0.00 -19.95 -10.75
CA ARG A 82 -0.39 -21.09 -9.92
C ARG A 82 -1.84 -21.01 -9.43
N GLY A 83 -2.46 -19.82 -9.53
CA GLY A 83 -3.84 -19.65 -9.15
C GLY A 83 -4.45 -18.34 -9.61
N LEU A 84 -5.78 -18.36 -9.68
CA LEU A 84 -6.63 -17.23 -10.03
C LEU A 84 -7.60 -17.01 -8.86
N LEU A 85 -7.52 -15.82 -8.25
CA LEU A 85 -8.31 -15.44 -7.09
C LEU A 85 -9.24 -14.29 -7.46
N LEU A 86 -10.52 -14.39 -7.10
CA LEU A 86 -11.54 -13.37 -7.35
C LEU A 86 -12.08 -12.81 -6.02
N GLN A 87 -12.02 -11.50 -5.83
CA GLN A 87 -12.49 -10.84 -4.61
C GLN A 87 -13.60 -9.82 -4.91
N HIS A 88 -14.71 -9.91 -4.17
CA HIS A 88 -15.89 -9.06 -4.33
C HIS A 88 -15.92 -7.91 -3.29
N ARG A 89 -15.07 -6.90 -3.45
CA ARG A 89 -14.92 -5.78 -2.49
C ARG A 89 -16.17 -4.93 -2.29
N TYR A 90 -17.14 -4.99 -3.20
CA TYR A 90 -18.44 -4.32 -3.05
C TYR A 90 -19.38 -5.02 -2.07
N VAL A 91 -19.08 -6.26 -1.68
CA VAL A 91 -19.81 -7.02 -0.67
C VAL A 91 -19.01 -7.01 0.63
N LEU A 92 -19.60 -6.44 1.69
CA LEU A 92 -18.95 -6.38 3.00
C LEU A 92 -18.72 -7.80 3.55
N GLY A 93 -17.47 -8.11 3.90
CA GLY A 93 -17.11 -9.41 4.46
C GLY A 93 -17.08 -10.56 3.44
N SER A 94 -17.05 -10.27 2.15
CA SER A 94 -16.87 -11.31 1.14
C SER A 94 -15.51 -11.99 1.27
N GLU A 95 -15.53 -13.31 1.17
CA GLU A 95 -14.31 -14.09 1.04
C GLU A 95 -13.84 -14.08 -0.43
N SER A 96 -12.54 -14.27 -0.61
CA SER A 96 -11.96 -14.41 -1.95
C SER A 96 -12.24 -15.82 -2.50
N GLU A 97 -12.69 -15.92 -3.74
CA GLU A 97 -12.99 -17.17 -4.43
C GLU A 97 -11.79 -17.62 -5.29
N TRP A 98 -11.25 -18.81 -5.01
CA TRP A 98 -10.24 -19.42 -5.88
C TRP A 98 -10.93 -20.04 -7.10
N LEU A 99 -10.74 -19.43 -8.27
CA LEU A 99 -11.25 -19.94 -9.55
C LEU A 99 -10.33 -21.02 -10.14
N ALA A 100 -9.04 -20.97 -9.81
CA ALA A 100 -8.04 -21.96 -10.18
C ALA A 100 -6.92 -22.01 -9.14
N GLY A 101 -6.27 -23.17 -9.01
CA GLY A 101 -5.22 -23.41 -8.03
C GLY A 101 -5.76 -23.90 -6.67
N GLU A 102 -4.84 -24.23 -5.76
CA GLU A 102 -5.18 -24.69 -4.42
C GLU A 102 -5.38 -23.51 -3.46
N PRO A 103 -6.51 -23.44 -2.73
CA PRO A 103 -6.77 -22.38 -1.76
C PRO A 103 -5.69 -22.30 -0.69
N GLN A 104 -5.13 -21.10 -0.52
CA GLN A 104 -4.12 -20.82 0.49
C GLN A 104 -4.51 -19.57 1.29
N ALA A 105 -4.50 -19.70 2.62
CA ALA A 105 -4.83 -18.60 3.51
C ALA A 105 -3.73 -17.52 3.55
N GLN A 106 -2.48 -17.93 3.34
CA GLN A 106 -1.33 -17.03 3.36
C GLN A 106 -0.45 -17.26 2.15
N TRP A 107 0.11 -16.18 1.60
CA TRP A 107 0.89 -16.25 0.38
C TRP A 107 2.09 -15.31 0.46
N PRO A 108 3.33 -15.82 0.39
CA PRO A 108 4.52 -14.98 0.34
C PRO A 108 4.65 -14.32 -1.03
N ILE A 109 4.95 -13.03 -1.02
CA ILE A 109 5.23 -12.24 -2.21
C ILE A 109 6.59 -11.57 -2.11
N ILE A 110 7.11 -11.12 -3.26
CA ILE A 110 8.34 -10.34 -3.36
C ILE A 110 8.03 -8.98 -3.99
N GLU A 111 8.53 -7.90 -3.39
CA GLU A 111 8.58 -6.56 -3.99
C GLU A 111 9.97 -5.94 -3.77
N ASP A 112 10.66 -5.63 -4.86
CA ASP A 112 11.99 -5.02 -4.91
C ASP A 112 13.02 -5.79 -4.05
N GLY A 113 12.94 -7.12 -4.14
CA GLY A 113 13.76 -8.07 -3.39
C GLY A 113 13.38 -8.27 -1.91
N LEU A 114 12.30 -7.64 -1.43
CA LEU A 114 11.79 -7.79 -0.06
C LEU A 114 10.59 -8.72 -0.01
N HIS A 115 10.54 -9.55 1.02
CA HIS A 115 9.50 -10.55 1.21
C HIS A 115 8.38 -10.04 2.11
N TYR A 116 7.12 -10.25 1.70
CA TYR A 116 5.93 -9.93 2.48
C TYR A 116 4.96 -11.10 2.49
N LEU A 117 4.27 -11.30 3.61
CA LEU A 117 3.29 -12.36 3.75
C LEU A 117 1.88 -11.78 3.66
N LEU A 118 1.17 -12.14 2.60
CA LEU A 118 -0.21 -11.75 2.41
C LEU A 118 -1.16 -12.72 3.11
N ASP A 119 -2.34 -12.21 3.44
CA ASP A 119 -3.53 -12.93 3.90
C ASP A 119 -4.52 -12.93 2.73
N LEU A 120 -4.63 -14.06 2.03
CA LEU A 120 -5.51 -14.24 0.86
C LEU A 120 -6.88 -14.83 1.23
N GLY A 121 -7.16 -14.96 2.53
CA GLY A 121 -8.42 -15.51 3.02
C GLY A 121 -9.58 -14.51 2.97
N SER A 122 -10.22 -14.29 4.12
CA SER A 122 -11.47 -13.53 4.25
C SER A 122 -11.30 -12.02 4.47
N LYS A 123 -10.07 -11.52 4.49
CA LYS A 123 -9.81 -10.09 4.70
C LYS A 123 -9.88 -9.34 3.39
N GLN A 124 -10.53 -8.18 3.42
CA GLN A 124 -10.61 -7.29 2.28
C GLN A 124 -9.21 -6.79 1.85
N ASN A 125 -8.36 -6.38 2.79
CA ASN A 125 -6.98 -5.97 2.48
C ASN A 125 -6.02 -7.15 2.70
N SER A 126 -5.24 -7.45 1.67
CA SER A 126 -4.40 -8.65 1.60
C SER A 126 -3.09 -8.56 2.38
N GLY A 127 -2.62 -7.37 2.76
CA GLY A 127 -1.40 -7.24 3.57
C GLY A 127 -0.34 -6.29 3.01
N LEU A 128 -0.48 -5.79 1.79
CA LEU A 128 0.41 -4.78 1.21
C LEU A 128 -0.35 -3.90 0.21
N PHE A 129 -0.13 -2.59 0.26
CA PHE A 129 -0.67 -1.64 -0.72
C PHE A 129 0.38 -1.40 -1.81
N LEU A 130 0.10 -1.86 -3.02
CA LEU A 130 1.08 -1.88 -4.13
C LEU A 130 1.28 -0.51 -4.79
N ASP A 131 0.34 0.42 -4.62
CA ASP A 131 0.48 1.83 -4.99
C ASP A 131 1.58 2.53 -4.18
N MET A 132 1.91 2.02 -2.99
CA MET A 132 3.01 2.52 -2.15
C MET A 132 4.40 1.97 -2.49
N ARG A 133 4.58 1.22 -3.60
CA ARG A 133 5.87 0.63 -3.97
C ARG A 133 6.99 1.66 -4.06
N LEU A 134 6.79 2.73 -4.82
CA LEU A 134 7.80 3.79 -4.97
C LEU A 134 8.03 4.56 -3.67
N GLY A 135 7.01 4.72 -2.83
CA GLY A 135 7.16 5.26 -1.49
C GLY A 135 8.06 4.39 -0.60
N ARG A 136 7.88 3.06 -0.63
CA ARG A 136 8.74 2.11 0.09
C ARG A 136 10.17 2.12 -0.45
N GLN A 137 10.34 2.17 -1.78
CA GLN A 137 11.66 2.31 -2.41
C GLN A 137 12.35 3.59 -1.92
N TRP A 138 11.68 4.74 -1.97
CA TRP A 138 12.22 6.00 -1.48
C TRP A 138 12.62 5.90 0.01
N VAL A 139 11.77 5.32 0.87
CA VAL A 139 12.10 5.12 2.29
C VAL A 139 13.36 4.27 2.46
N ARG A 140 13.53 3.19 1.68
CA ARG A 140 14.74 2.35 1.71
C ARG A 140 15.98 3.15 1.35
N GLU A 141 15.91 4.00 0.33
CA GLU A 141 17.04 4.83 -0.12
C GLU A 141 17.38 5.93 0.91
N GLN A 142 16.39 6.42 1.64
CA GLN A 142 16.57 7.47 2.64
C GLN A 142 16.92 6.98 4.04
N ALA A 143 16.89 5.68 4.30
CA ALA A 143 16.88 5.13 5.66
C ALA A 143 18.25 4.99 6.34
N ALA A 144 19.35 4.97 5.60
CA ALA A 144 20.66 4.59 6.14
C ALA A 144 21.04 5.37 7.42
N GLY A 145 21.28 4.63 8.51
CA GLY A 145 21.64 5.20 9.81
C GLY A 145 20.55 5.99 10.52
N LYS A 146 19.36 6.15 9.93
CA LYS A 146 18.27 6.98 10.46
C LYS A 146 17.43 6.25 11.49
N ARG A 147 16.88 7.02 12.42
CA ARG A 147 15.81 6.61 13.31
C ARG A 147 14.46 6.97 12.68
N VAL A 148 13.65 5.97 12.35
CA VAL A 148 12.42 6.12 11.56
C VAL A 148 11.18 5.91 12.44
N LEU A 149 10.17 6.76 12.27
CA LEU A 149 8.83 6.58 12.82
C LEU A 149 7.86 6.25 11.69
N ASN A 150 7.17 5.13 11.77
CA ASN A 150 6.14 4.70 10.84
C ASN A 150 4.76 4.75 11.52
N LEU A 151 3.98 5.80 11.26
CA LEU A 151 2.63 5.97 11.79
C LEU A 151 1.61 5.30 10.87
N PHE A 152 0.62 4.63 11.46
CA PHE A 152 -0.36 3.80 10.74
C PHE A 152 0.32 2.65 10.00
N ALA A 153 1.22 1.98 10.72
CA ALA A 153 2.20 1.07 10.14
C ALA A 153 1.60 -0.13 9.41
N TYR A 154 0.35 -0.51 9.69
CA TYR A 154 -0.31 -1.70 9.17
C TYR A 154 0.57 -2.95 9.35
N THR A 155 0.90 -3.65 8.27
CA THR A 155 1.79 -4.82 8.22
C THR A 155 3.27 -4.44 8.11
N CYS A 156 3.61 -3.21 8.48
CA CYS A 156 4.97 -2.68 8.61
C CYS A 156 5.75 -2.62 7.28
N GLY A 157 5.08 -2.46 6.13
CA GLY A 157 5.73 -2.44 4.82
C GLY A 157 6.87 -1.41 4.70
N PHE A 158 6.62 -0.17 5.14
CA PHE A 158 7.66 0.86 5.21
C PHE A 158 8.80 0.54 6.17
N SER A 159 8.53 -0.13 7.29
CA SER A 159 9.56 -0.52 8.25
C SER A 159 10.46 -1.63 7.72
N VAL A 160 9.90 -2.59 6.99
CA VAL A 160 10.69 -3.61 6.26
C VAL A 160 11.62 -2.92 5.27
N ALA A 161 11.10 -1.99 4.46
CA ALA A 161 11.90 -1.22 3.51
C ALA A 161 12.99 -0.38 4.20
N ALA A 162 12.66 0.30 5.31
CA ALA A 162 13.61 1.11 6.07
C ALA A 162 14.74 0.27 6.67
N ILE A 163 14.46 -0.88 7.30
CA ILE A 163 15.51 -1.76 7.84
C ILE A 163 16.39 -2.32 6.73
N ALA A 164 15.81 -2.71 5.58
CA ALA A 164 16.58 -3.14 4.41
C ALA A 164 17.43 -2.00 3.81
N GLY A 165 17.06 -0.75 4.06
CA GLY A 165 17.83 0.47 3.77
C GLY A 165 18.80 0.87 4.88
N ASP A 166 19.05 -0.02 5.85
CA ASP A 166 19.94 0.17 6.99
C ASP A 166 19.52 1.26 8.00
N ALA A 167 18.21 1.46 8.21
CA ALA A 167 17.70 2.29 9.30
C ALA A 167 18.22 1.83 10.67
N ALA A 168 18.88 2.71 11.42
CA ALA A 168 19.42 2.40 12.74
C ALA A 168 18.34 1.84 13.68
N HIS A 169 17.13 2.39 13.60
CA HIS A 169 15.98 1.92 14.38
C HIS A 169 14.66 2.35 13.73
N VAL A 170 13.62 1.52 13.82
CA VAL A 170 12.27 1.84 13.33
C VAL A 170 11.23 1.62 14.41
N VAL A 171 10.36 2.62 14.62
CA VAL A 171 9.19 2.53 15.51
C VAL A 171 7.93 2.45 14.67
N ASN A 172 7.19 1.36 14.78
CA ASN A 172 5.91 1.17 14.10
C ASN A 172 4.76 1.45 15.06
N LEU A 173 3.84 2.33 14.70
CA LEU A 173 2.62 2.56 15.46
C LEU A 173 1.40 2.18 14.63
N ASP A 174 0.58 1.28 15.17
CA ASP A 174 -0.72 0.93 14.62
C ASP A 174 -1.66 0.46 15.73
N MET A 175 -2.97 0.70 15.61
CA MET A 175 -3.93 0.17 16.59
C MET A 175 -4.14 -1.34 16.44
N ALA A 176 -4.08 -1.84 15.21
CA ALA A 176 -4.35 -3.23 14.87
C ALA A 176 -3.12 -4.09 15.25
N ARG A 177 -3.12 -4.60 16.48
CA ARG A 177 -2.07 -5.51 16.97
C ARG A 177 -1.87 -6.74 16.06
N ALA A 178 -2.92 -7.22 15.42
CA ALA A 178 -2.83 -8.30 14.44
C ALA A 178 -2.02 -7.91 13.20
N ALA A 179 -2.14 -6.65 12.73
CA ALA A 179 -1.34 -6.13 11.62
C ALA A 179 0.13 -5.98 12.03
N LEU A 180 0.42 -5.47 13.24
CA LEU A 180 1.78 -5.42 13.77
C LEU A 180 2.39 -6.82 13.97
N SER A 181 1.58 -7.81 14.35
CA SER A 181 2.04 -9.21 14.41
C SER A 181 2.45 -9.70 13.02
N ARG A 182 1.64 -9.42 11.99
CA ARG A 182 2.00 -9.72 10.60
C ARG A 182 3.27 -8.97 10.18
N GLY A 183 3.43 -7.71 10.59
CA GLY A 183 4.65 -6.95 10.33
C GLY A 183 5.89 -7.55 10.96
N ARG A 184 5.78 -8.10 12.17
CA ARG A 184 6.86 -8.87 12.80
C ARG A 184 7.23 -10.11 11.97
N ASP A 185 6.24 -10.80 11.40
CA ASP A 185 6.49 -11.93 10.51
C ASP A 185 7.18 -11.48 9.21
N ASN A 186 6.79 -10.33 8.65
CA ASN A 186 7.48 -9.74 7.49
C ASN A 186 8.95 -9.42 7.80
N HIS A 187 9.27 -8.86 8.97
CA HIS A 187 10.67 -8.66 9.37
C HIS A 187 11.45 -9.99 9.49
N ARG A 188 10.83 -11.04 10.06
CA ARG A 188 11.45 -12.37 10.15
C ARG A 188 11.71 -12.99 8.79
N LEU A 189 10.78 -12.82 7.84
CA LEU A 189 10.94 -13.32 6.47
C LEU A 189 12.13 -12.70 5.74
N ASN A 190 12.51 -11.47 6.10
CA ASN A 190 13.67 -10.79 5.54
C ASN A 190 14.94 -10.95 6.40
N GLY A 191 14.92 -11.78 7.44
CA GLY A 191 16.08 -11.99 8.33
C GLY A 191 16.50 -10.74 9.10
N HIS A 192 15.58 -9.77 9.29
CA HIS A 192 15.88 -8.51 9.95
C HIS A 192 16.11 -8.68 11.46
N ASP A 193 17.07 -7.93 12.01
CA ASP A 193 17.28 -7.83 13.46
C ASP A 193 16.12 -7.07 14.11
N LEU A 194 15.28 -7.81 14.85
CA LEU A 194 14.12 -7.26 15.56
C LEU A 194 14.50 -6.35 16.73
N SER A 195 15.76 -6.35 17.19
CA SER A 195 16.22 -5.39 18.21
C SER A 195 16.19 -3.94 17.71
N ARG A 196 16.26 -3.75 16.39
CA ARG A 196 16.15 -2.45 15.71
C ARG A 196 14.70 -2.03 15.45
N VAL A 197 13.70 -2.84 15.82
CA VAL A 197 12.29 -2.60 15.44
C VAL A 197 11.37 -2.62 16.66
N GLU A 198 10.69 -1.50 16.92
CA GLU A 198 9.68 -1.36 17.94
C GLU A 198 8.26 -1.45 17.34
N PHE A 199 7.33 -2.10 18.07
CA PHE A 199 5.94 -2.28 17.65
C PHE A 199 4.99 -1.72 18.73
N LEU A 200 4.36 -0.59 18.44
CA LEU A 200 3.45 0.13 19.32
C LEU A 200 2.00 -0.10 18.91
N GLY A 201 1.39 -1.12 19.53
CA GLY A 201 -0.04 -1.49 19.38
C GLY A 201 -0.98 -0.51 20.08
N HIS A 202 -1.02 0.73 19.60
CA HIS A 202 -1.56 1.89 20.32
C HIS A 202 -2.34 2.84 19.41
N GLU A 203 -3.33 3.53 19.99
CA GLU A 203 -4.01 4.65 19.36
C GLU A 203 -3.12 5.89 19.45
N LEU A 204 -2.89 6.56 18.32
CA LEU A 204 -1.90 7.62 18.16
C LEU A 204 -2.13 8.79 19.12
N PHE A 205 -3.36 9.32 19.17
CA PHE A 205 -3.66 10.53 19.93
C PHE A 205 -3.59 10.33 21.45
N LYS A 206 -3.80 9.09 21.92
CA LYS A 206 -3.60 8.70 23.32
C LYS A 206 -2.16 8.32 23.68
N SER A 207 -1.26 8.25 22.70
CA SER A 207 0.07 7.62 22.90
C SER A 207 1.25 8.50 22.48
N TRP A 208 1.03 9.80 22.26
CA TRP A 208 2.10 10.76 21.92
C TRP A 208 3.30 10.71 22.86
N GLY A 209 3.09 10.56 24.17
CA GLY A 209 4.21 10.45 25.13
C GLY A 209 5.12 9.26 24.87
N LYS A 210 4.58 8.12 24.41
CA LYS A 210 5.37 6.93 24.03
C LYS A 210 6.12 7.17 22.73
N VAL A 211 5.43 7.69 21.72
CA VAL A 211 6.01 8.04 20.42
C VAL A 211 7.16 9.03 20.59
N ARG A 212 6.98 10.07 21.41
CA ARG A 212 8.00 11.08 21.68
C ARG A 212 9.18 10.54 22.49
N LYS A 213 8.95 9.63 23.45
CA LYS A 213 10.03 9.03 24.25
C LYS A 213 11.01 8.22 23.39
N SER A 214 10.50 7.60 22.34
CA SER A 214 11.28 6.93 21.31
C SER A 214 11.78 7.90 20.23
N GLY A 215 11.74 9.21 20.40
CA GLY A 215 12.34 10.18 19.47
C GLY A 215 13.69 10.73 19.95
N PRO A 216 14.26 11.74 19.27
CA PRO A 216 13.76 12.31 18.01
C PRO A 216 13.97 11.36 16.82
N TYR A 217 13.30 11.65 15.70
CA TYR A 217 13.32 10.85 14.48
C TYR A 217 13.93 11.63 13.32
N ASP A 218 14.71 10.96 12.48
CA ASP A 218 15.27 11.54 11.26
C ASP A 218 14.32 11.40 10.07
N LEU A 219 13.39 10.43 10.13
CA LEU A 219 12.35 10.22 9.13
C LEU A 219 11.03 9.86 9.82
N VAL A 220 9.96 10.58 9.49
CA VAL A 220 8.59 10.25 9.92
C VAL A 220 7.73 9.95 8.71
N ILE A 221 7.02 8.83 8.73
CA ILE A 221 6.08 8.41 7.69
C ILE A 221 4.67 8.50 8.27
N ILE A 222 3.76 9.12 7.53
CA ILE A 222 2.36 9.35 7.91
C ILE A 222 1.47 8.79 6.80
N ASP A 223 0.89 7.60 6.99
CA ASP A 223 0.01 6.95 6.00
C ASP A 223 -1.34 6.51 6.59
N PRO A 224 -2.20 7.45 6.99
CA PRO A 224 -3.45 7.13 7.62
C PRO A 224 -4.50 6.62 6.62
N PRO A 225 -5.47 5.81 7.08
CA PRO A 225 -6.69 5.56 6.30
C PRO A 225 -7.52 6.85 6.17
N SER A 226 -8.32 6.99 5.10
CA SER A 226 -9.28 8.11 4.98
C SER A 226 -10.22 8.20 6.18
N PHE A 227 -10.66 7.04 6.69
CA PHE A 227 -11.50 6.95 7.88
C PHE A 227 -11.26 5.65 8.64
N GLN A 228 -11.11 5.76 9.95
CA GLN A 228 -11.07 4.67 10.90
C GLN A 228 -12.01 4.98 12.07
N LYS A 229 -13.17 4.31 12.09
CA LYS A 229 -14.24 4.56 13.08
C LYS A 229 -13.69 4.57 14.51
N GLY A 230 -13.89 5.69 15.21
CA GLY A 230 -13.50 5.87 16.61
C GLY A 230 -12.01 6.12 16.86
N SER A 231 -11.22 6.37 15.82
CA SER A 231 -9.77 6.58 15.94
C SER A 231 -9.23 7.72 15.07
N PHE A 232 -9.58 7.77 13.78
CA PHE A 232 -9.00 8.75 12.86
C PHE A 232 -10.01 9.14 11.78
N ALA A 233 -10.20 10.43 11.59
CA ALA A 233 -10.89 10.99 10.43
C ALA A 233 -9.95 11.99 9.75
N LEU A 234 -9.64 11.74 8.47
CA LEU A 234 -8.60 12.47 7.74
C LEU A 234 -8.75 13.99 7.84
N THR A 235 -9.94 14.52 7.56
CA THR A 235 -10.21 15.97 7.57
C THR A 235 -10.17 16.62 8.95
N GLN A 236 -10.24 15.85 10.05
CA GLN A 236 -10.28 16.38 11.42
C GLN A 236 -8.96 16.18 12.17
N ASP A 237 -8.25 15.11 11.87
CA ASP A 237 -7.19 14.58 12.72
C ASP A 237 -5.80 14.72 12.10
N TYR A 238 -5.68 14.85 10.78
CA TYR A 238 -4.37 14.96 10.11
C TYR A 238 -3.58 16.19 10.59
N ALA A 239 -4.23 17.36 10.69
CA ALA A 239 -3.63 18.59 11.22
C ALA A 239 -3.07 18.41 12.65
N LYS A 240 -3.70 17.57 13.48
CA LYS A 240 -3.21 17.28 14.84
C LYS A 240 -1.91 16.49 14.83
N ILE A 241 -1.69 15.66 13.81
CA ILE A 241 -0.43 14.95 13.60
C ILE A 241 0.65 15.93 13.16
N LEU A 242 0.35 16.76 12.15
CA LEU A 242 1.29 17.73 11.60
C LEU A 242 1.85 18.66 12.67
N ARG A 243 0.98 19.18 13.55
CA ARG A 243 1.35 20.05 14.67
C ARG A 243 2.37 19.44 15.65
N ARG A 244 2.47 18.12 15.71
CA ARG A 244 3.40 17.41 16.60
C ARG A 244 4.74 17.12 15.96
N LEU A 245 4.88 17.20 14.63
CA LEU A 245 6.12 16.92 13.93
C LEU A 245 7.34 17.68 14.46
N PRO A 246 7.24 18.99 14.81
CA PRO A 246 8.36 19.73 15.40
C PRO A 246 8.90 19.14 16.70
N GLU A 247 8.06 18.46 17.48
CA GLU A 247 8.46 17.82 18.74
C GLU A 247 9.04 16.41 18.53
N LEU A 248 8.85 15.83 17.33
CA LEU A 248 9.22 14.45 17.01
C LEU A 248 10.50 14.39 16.18
N LEU A 249 10.74 15.37 15.31
CA LEU A 249 11.84 15.34 14.35
C LEU A 249 13.17 15.84 14.95
N THR A 250 14.27 15.36 14.39
CA THR A 250 15.58 16.02 14.53
C THR A 250 15.62 17.33 13.75
N GLY A 251 16.66 18.14 13.97
CA GLY A 251 16.83 19.43 13.28
C GLY A 251 16.86 19.33 11.74
N HIS A 252 17.23 18.18 11.19
CA HIS A 252 17.27 17.91 9.75
C HIS A 252 16.30 16.79 9.33
N GLY A 253 15.26 16.55 10.13
CA GLY A 253 14.31 15.47 9.93
C GLY A 253 13.51 15.62 8.63
N THR A 254 13.15 14.48 8.04
CA THR A 254 12.33 14.38 6.83
C THR A 254 10.97 13.78 7.16
N VAL A 255 9.92 14.15 6.43
CA VAL A 255 8.57 13.62 6.55
C VAL A 255 8.10 13.11 5.20
N LEU A 256 7.60 11.88 5.15
CA LEU A 256 6.80 11.36 4.05
C LEU A 256 5.33 11.34 4.48
N ALA A 257 4.54 12.25 3.91
CA ALA A 257 3.14 12.47 4.25
C ALA A 257 2.23 11.96 3.12
N CYS A 258 1.32 11.05 3.45
CA CYS A 258 0.54 10.29 2.48
C CYS A 258 -0.97 10.43 2.66
N VAL A 259 -1.70 10.48 1.53
CA VAL A 259 -3.16 10.40 1.46
C VAL A 259 -3.55 9.65 0.18
N ASN A 260 -4.44 8.65 0.30
CA ASN A 260 -4.94 7.86 -0.83
C ASN A 260 -6.44 8.11 -1.13
N ASP A 261 -6.96 9.28 -0.73
CA ASP A 261 -8.33 9.67 -1.00
C ASP A 261 -8.45 10.39 -2.35
N PRO A 262 -9.19 9.88 -3.33
CA PRO A 262 -9.25 10.46 -4.68
C PRO A 262 -9.93 11.84 -4.73
N ASP A 263 -10.70 12.21 -3.70
CA ASP A 263 -11.40 13.49 -3.62
C ASP A 263 -10.56 14.58 -2.95
N ILE A 264 -9.36 14.23 -2.45
CA ILE A 264 -8.44 15.13 -1.75
C ILE A 264 -7.19 15.36 -2.60
N GLY A 265 -6.91 16.62 -2.93
CA GLY A 265 -5.69 17.02 -3.64
C GLY A 265 -4.46 17.15 -2.73
N PRO A 266 -3.26 17.31 -3.30
CA PRO A 266 -2.00 17.48 -2.58
C PRO A 266 -1.98 18.74 -1.70
N ASP A 267 -2.73 19.78 -2.10
CA ASP A 267 -2.85 21.04 -1.36
C ASP A 267 -3.33 20.83 0.08
N PHE A 268 -4.14 19.79 0.32
CA PHE A 268 -4.56 19.42 1.68
C PHE A 268 -3.35 19.17 2.62
N ILE A 269 -2.32 18.49 2.11
CA ILE A 269 -1.12 18.20 2.89
C ILE A 269 -0.18 19.41 2.89
N ILE A 270 -0.02 20.09 1.75
CA ILE A 270 0.88 21.25 1.61
C ILE A 270 0.43 22.40 2.52
N ASP A 271 -0.83 22.82 2.41
CA ASP A 271 -1.40 23.90 3.21
C ASP A 271 -1.49 23.50 4.69
N GLY A 272 -1.86 22.23 4.94
CA GLY A 272 -1.87 21.67 6.29
C GLY A 272 -0.49 21.73 6.96
N MET A 273 0.58 21.40 6.22
CA MET A 273 1.95 21.47 6.73
C MET A 273 2.37 22.92 6.98
N ALA A 274 2.08 23.82 6.03
CA ALA A 274 2.38 25.24 6.17
C ALA A 274 1.68 25.88 7.39
N ALA A 275 0.46 25.46 7.70
CA ALA A 275 -0.29 25.95 8.85
C ALA A 275 0.21 25.37 10.19
N GLU A 276 0.49 24.06 10.23
CA GLU A 276 0.70 23.34 11.50
C GLU A 276 2.17 23.10 11.86
N ALA A 277 3.06 23.09 10.87
CA ALA A 277 4.50 22.90 11.04
C ALA A 277 5.29 23.73 9.99
N PRO A 278 5.18 25.08 10.01
CA PRO A 278 5.72 25.98 8.98
C PRO A 278 7.23 25.90 8.76
N GLN A 279 7.99 25.32 9.69
CA GLN A 279 9.42 25.06 9.51
C GLN A 279 9.70 23.93 8.50
N LEU A 280 8.75 23.01 8.28
CA LEU A 280 8.89 21.92 7.34
C LEU A 280 8.54 22.42 5.93
N ARG A 281 9.50 22.33 5.02
CA ARG A 281 9.36 22.80 3.64
C ARG A 281 8.99 21.65 2.73
N PHE A 282 8.04 21.88 1.83
CA PHE A 282 7.74 20.96 0.76
C PHE A 282 8.97 20.79 -0.15
N VAL A 283 9.32 19.54 -0.46
CA VAL A 283 10.45 19.19 -1.31
C VAL A 283 9.95 18.67 -2.65
N GLU A 284 9.19 17.58 -2.63
CA GLU A 284 8.71 16.91 -3.83
C GLU A 284 7.46 16.07 -3.53
N ARG A 285 6.72 15.75 -4.58
CA ARG A 285 5.72 14.68 -4.57
C ARG A 285 6.35 13.48 -5.27
N LEU A 286 6.33 12.32 -4.61
CA LEU A 286 6.79 11.08 -5.23
C LEU A 286 5.81 10.64 -6.32
N ASP A 287 6.36 10.08 -7.40
CA ASP A 287 5.56 9.47 -8.44
C ASP A 287 4.83 8.24 -7.90
N ASN A 288 3.64 7.99 -8.45
CA ASN A 288 2.97 6.71 -8.26
C ASN A 288 3.61 5.65 -9.16
N PRO A 289 3.55 4.36 -8.79
CA PRO A 289 4.04 3.30 -9.66
C PRO A 289 3.34 3.37 -11.03
N PRO A 290 4.06 3.18 -12.15
CA PRO A 290 3.51 3.31 -13.50
C PRO A 290 2.34 2.34 -13.78
N GLU A 291 2.22 1.27 -12.98
CA GLU A 291 1.12 0.31 -13.04
C GLU A 291 -0.21 0.87 -12.49
N PHE A 292 -0.22 2.06 -11.91
CA PHE A 292 -1.38 2.77 -11.36
C PHE A 292 -1.69 4.06 -12.14
N PRO A 293 -1.94 3.99 -13.46
CA PRO A 293 -2.29 5.18 -14.23
C PRO A 293 -3.66 5.70 -13.80
N ASP A 294 -3.79 7.02 -13.67
CA ASP A 294 -5.07 7.70 -13.44
C ASP A 294 -5.28 8.77 -14.51
N ILE A 295 -6.53 8.96 -14.94
CA ILE A 295 -6.92 10.04 -15.86
C ILE A 295 -6.64 11.42 -15.26
N SER A 296 -6.61 11.53 -13.93
CA SER A 296 -6.19 12.70 -13.18
C SER A 296 -5.09 12.30 -12.19
N PRO A 297 -3.84 12.78 -12.36
CA PRO A 297 -2.76 12.54 -11.41
C PRO A 297 -3.11 12.91 -9.96
N GLU A 298 -4.00 13.88 -9.76
CA GLU A 298 -4.45 14.34 -8.44
C GLU A 298 -5.38 13.35 -7.71
N SER A 299 -6.05 12.48 -8.46
CA SER A 299 -6.94 11.46 -7.90
C SER A 299 -6.22 10.20 -7.44
N GLY A 300 -4.96 10.01 -7.86
CA GLY A 300 -4.14 8.91 -7.39
C GLY A 300 -3.68 9.11 -5.94
N LEU A 301 -2.77 8.24 -5.50
CA LEU A 301 -2.05 8.41 -4.25
C LEU A 301 -1.28 9.74 -4.24
N LYS A 302 -1.28 10.42 -3.09
CA LYS A 302 -0.43 11.56 -2.78
C LYS A 302 0.61 11.10 -1.77
N ALA A 303 1.88 11.15 -2.12
CA ALA A 303 3.00 10.90 -1.21
C ALA A 303 3.98 12.08 -1.32
N LEU A 304 3.95 12.98 -0.34
CA LEU A 304 4.71 14.24 -0.37
C LEU A 304 5.83 14.22 0.66
N VAL A 305 6.99 14.71 0.23
CA VAL A 305 8.19 14.83 1.04
C VAL A 305 8.31 16.24 1.58
N PHE A 306 8.57 16.35 2.88
CA PHE A 306 8.88 17.60 3.56
C PHE A 306 10.17 17.47 4.35
N GLN A 307 10.90 18.58 4.51
CA GLN A 307 12.17 18.59 5.23
C GLN A 307 12.27 19.76 6.20
N ALA A 308 12.83 19.48 7.38
CA ALA A 308 13.25 20.50 8.34
C ALA A 308 14.44 21.31 7.80
N PRO A 309 14.62 22.56 8.24
CA PRO A 309 15.61 23.48 7.67
C PRO A 309 17.08 23.09 7.91
#